data_AF-A0A6S6R2J1-F1
#
_entry.id   AF-A0A6S6R2J1-F1
#
_cell.length_a   1.000
_cell.length_b   1.000
_cell.length_c   1.000
_cell.angle_alpha   90.00
_cell.angle_beta   90.00
_cell.angle_gamma   90.00
#
_symmetry.space_group_name_H-M   'P 1'
#
loop_
_entity.id
_entity.type
_entity.pdbx_description
1 polymer ?
#
loop_
_entity_poly.entity_id
_entity_poly.type
_entity_poly.pdbx_seq_one_letter_code
_entity_poly.pdbx_strand_id
1 'polypeptide(L)'
;MDGGNEGGSKTKVEVPKNVERQVKKLSPEAKKGYDKAIDALENGNTQGLNEHPLSGDRKGQWAVDMKGTGKGRGKGRIIYEKGKDGIIKIIEILTDHNY
;
A
#
# COMPACT_ATOMS: atom_id res chain seq x y z
N MET A 1 19.17 26.52 -21.20
CA MET A 1 19.25 25.06 -20.98
C MET A 1 17.88 24.65 -20.48
N ASP A 2 17.18 23.93 -21.34
CA ASP A 2 15.77 23.58 -21.25
C ASP A 2 15.45 22.73 -20.02
N GLY A 3 14.22 22.90 -19.52
CA GLY A 3 13.78 22.42 -18.21
C GLY A 3 13.58 20.91 -18.14
N GLY A 4 14.26 20.27 -17.19
CA GLY A 4 13.94 18.92 -16.74
C GLY A 4 12.77 18.95 -15.76
N ASN A 5 11.54 19.09 -16.26
CA ASN A 5 10.34 18.82 -15.47
C ASN A 5 10.08 17.30 -15.49
N GLU A 6 10.73 16.55 -14.61
CA GLU A 6 10.36 15.16 -14.30
C GLU A 6 9.04 15.17 -13.51
N GLY A 7 7.96 15.52 -14.21
CA GLY A 7 6.59 15.39 -13.72
C GLY A 7 6.18 13.92 -13.72
N GLY A 8 6.78 13.10 -12.86
CA GLY A 8 6.16 11.85 -12.45
C GLY A 8 4.87 12.22 -11.74
N SER A 9 3.72 11.97 -12.36
CA SER A 9 2.40 12.26 -11.80
C SER A 9 2.22 11.42 -10.52
N LYS A 10 2.61 11.99 -9.38
CA LYS A 10 2.43 11.36 -8.07
C LYS A 10 0.95 11.07 -7.87
N THR A 11 0.64 9.80 -7.75
CA THR A 11 -0.69 9.31 -7.42
C THR A 11 -1.01 9.73 -5.99
N LYS A 12 -2.15 10.40 -5.80
CA LYS A 12 -2.60 10.80 -4.47
C LYS A 12 -3.02 9.56 -3.68
N VAL A 13 -2.38 9.33 -2.53
CA VAL A 13 -2.76 8.27 -1.59
C VAL A 13 -3.49 8.88 -0.39
N GLU A 14 -4.71 8.43 -0.13
CA GLU A 14 -5.51 8.84 1.02
C GLU A 14 -5.46 7.78 2.11
N VAL A 15 -4.97 8.18 3.28
CA VAL A 15 -4.87 7.33 4.47
C VAL A 15 -5.92 7.79 5.49
N PRO A 16 -7.01 7.04 5.69
CA PRO A 16 -8.03 7.42 6.65
C PRO A 16 -7.54 7.21 8.10
N LYS A 17 -8.16 7.92 9.06
CA LYS A 17 -7.75 7.93 10.48
C LYS A 17 -7.70 6.55 11.14
N ASN A 18 -8.54 5.61 10.71
CA ASN A 18 -8.50 4.23 11.20
C ASN A 18 -7.20 3.53 10.79
N VAL A 19 -6.73 3.76 9.57
CA VAL A 19 -5.46 3.22 9.06
C VAL A 19 -4.28 3.90 9.73
N GLU A 20 -4.31 5.21 9.94
CA GLU A 20 -3.25 5.91 10.69
C GLU A 20 -3.03 5.29 12.10
N ARG A 21 -4.12 4.89 12.77
CA ARG A 21 -4.04 4.19 14.06
C ARG A 21 -3.42 2.80 13.92
N GLN A 22 -3.63 2.10 12.83
CA GLN A 22 -2.96 0.82 12.54
C GLN A 22 -1.46 1.05 12.28
N VAL A 23 -1.10 2.06 11.48
CA VAL A 23 0.30 2.44 11.20
C VAL A 23 1.07 2.73 12.50
N LYS A 24 0.46 3.44 13.45
CA LYS A 24 1.08 3.74 14.76
C LYS A 24 1.35 2.50 15.62
N LYS A 25 0.63 1.40 15.38
CA LYS A 25 0.81 0.12 16.09
C LYS A 25 1.78 -0.83 15.39
N LEU A 26 2.26 -0.48 14.19
CA LEU A 26 3.21 -1.28 13.46
C LEU A 26 4.57 -1.31 14.18
N SER A 27 5.26 -2.45 14.12
CA SER A 27 6.66 -2.51 14.50
C SER A 27 7.50 -1.60 13.59
N PRO A 28 8.71 -1.18 14.01
CA PRO A 28 9.60 -0.37 13.17
C PRO A 28 9.88 -0.98 11.80
N GLU A 29 10.03 -2.30 11.72
CA GLU A 29 10.24 -3.05 10.47
C GLU A 29 8.99 -3.00 9.60
N ALA A 30 7.82 -3.20 10.21
CA ALA A 30 6.55 -3.13 9.51
C ALA A 30 6.23 -1.74 8.99
N LYS A 31 6.60 -0.70 9.75
CA LYS A 31 6.48 0.68 9.34
C LYS A 31 7.36 0.99 8.12
N LYS A 32 8.61 0.51 8.10
CA LYS A 32 9.48 0.62 6.91
C LYS A 32 8.88 -0.08 5.69
N GLY A 33 8.25 -1.24 5.90
CA GLY A 33 7.53 -1.96 4.85
C GLY A 33 6.32 -1.19 4.32
N TYR A 34 5.58 -0.55 5.23
CA TYR A 34 4.44 0.30 4.93
C TYR A 34 4.88 1.53 4.13
N ASP A 35 5.87 2.28 4.61
CA ASP A 35 6.34 3.51 3.97
C ASP A 35 6.82 3.23 2.54
N LYS A 36 7.54 2.12 2.31
CA LYS A 36 7.96 1.69 0.97
C LYS A 36 6.79 1.34 0.05
N ALA A 37 5.75 0.71 0.59
CA ALA A 37 4.59 0.35 -0.20
C ALA A 37 3.74 1.59 -0.54
N ILE A 38 3.63 2.56 0.37
CA ILE A 38 2.97 3.85 0.09
C ILE A 38 3.75 4.62 -0.99
N ASP A 39 5.07 4.74 -0.85
CA ASP A 39 5.90 5.41 -1.86
C ASP A 39 5.79 4.73 -3.24
N ALA A 40 5.76 3.40 -3.29
CA ALA A 40 5.51 2.67 -4.53
C ALA A 40 4.12 2.96 -5.13
N LEU A 41 3.07 3.06 -4.31
CA LEU A 41 1.72 3.41 -4.75
C LEU A 41 1.65 4.86 -5.24
N GLU A 42 2.28 5.80 -4.55
CA GLU A 42 2.38 7.20 -4.95
C GLU A 42 3.12 7.36 -6.29
N ASN A 43 4.21 6.61 -6.48
CA ASN A 43 4.98 6.65 -7.72
C ASN A 43 4.41 5.76 -8.84
N GLY A 44 3.33 5.01 -8.57
CA GLY A 44 2.77 4.04 -9.51
C GLY A 44 3.69 2.88 -9.86
N ASN A 45 4.73 2.63 -9.06
CA ASN A 45 5.73 1.59 -9.27
C ASN A 45 5.61 0.49 -8.20
N THR A 46 4.63 -0.39 -8.36
CA THR A 46 4.36 -1.52 -7.45
C THR A 46 5.20 -2.77 -7.76
N GLN A 47 6.24 -2.65 -8.59
CA GLN A 47 7.07 -3.78 -8.99
C GLN A 47 7.67 -4.50 -7.77
N GLY A 48 7.51 -5.82 -7.72
CA GLY A 48 7.99 -6.65 -6.63
C GLY A 48 7.18 -6.57 -5.34
N LEU A 49 6.11 -5.75 -5.27
CA LEU A 49 5.15 -5.72 -4.16
C LEU A 49 3.95 -6.64 -4.37
N ASN A 50 3.95 -7.47 -5.42
CA ASN A 50 2.90 -8.44 -5.69
C ASN A 50 1.49 -7.81 -5.69
N GLU A 51 1.33 -6.69 -6.41
CA GLU A 51 0.04 -6.04 -6.57
C GLU A 51 -0.96 -6.98 -7.25
N HIS A 52 -2.13 -7.21 -6.63
CA HIS A 52 -3.19 -8.02 -7.21
C HIS A 52 -4.58 -7.54 -6.77
N PRO A 53 -5.61 -7.72 -7.63
CA PRO A 53 -6.99 -7.49 -7.25
C PRO A 53 -7.47 -8.59 -6.29
N LEU A 54 -8.33 -8.21 -5.35
CA LEU A 54 -9.01 -9.15 -4.46
C LEU A 54 -10.32 -9.66 -5.08
N SER A 55 -10.75 -10.83 -4.63
CA SER A 55 -11.95 -11.53 -5.10
C SER A 55 -13.00 -11.70 -4.00
N GLY A 56 -14.16 -12.25 -4.35
CA GLY A 56 -15.28 -12.47 -3.42
C GLY A 56 -15.84 -11.16 -2.88
N ASP A 57 -16.06 -11.10 -1.57
CA ASP A 57 -16.64 -9.94 -0.88
C ASP A 57 -15.76 -8.68 -0.95
N ARG A 58 -14.50 -8.82 -1.35
CA ARG A 58 -13.54 -7.72 -1.52
C ARG A 58 -13.33 -7.33 -2.98
N LYS A 59 -14.21 -7.76 -3.90
CA LYS A 59 -14.12 -7.41 -5.32
C LYS A 59 -14.08 -5.89 -5.50
N GLY A 60 -13.10 -5.40 -6.25
CA GLY A 60 -12.84 -3.97 -6.47
C GLY A 60 -11.73 -3.40 -5.58
N GLN A 61 -11.32 -4.15 -4.55
CA GLN A 61 -10.16 -3.84 -3.73
C GLN A 61 -8.90 -4.50 -4.28
N TRP A 62 -7.76 -3.95 -3.92
CA TRP A 62 -6.44 -4.39 -4.33
C TRP A 62 -5.56 -4.58 -3.10
N ALA A 63 -4.55 -5.44 -3.23
CA ALA A 63 -3.56 -5.65 -2.19
C ALA A 63 -2.14 -5.52 -2.75
N VAL A 64 -1.25 -4.93 -1.94
CA VAL A 64 0.20 -4.94 -2.14
C VAL A 64 0.90 -5.46 -0.88
N ASP A 65 1.93 -6.26 -1.08
CA ASP A 65 2.76 -6.83 -0.02
C ASP A 65 3.67 -5.76 0.60
N MET A 66 3.83 -5.82 1.92
CA MET A 66 4.77 -5.01 2.67
C MET A 66 6.08 -5.78 2.87
N LYS A 67 7.17 -5.27 2.30
CA LYS A 67 8.50 -5.87 2.49
C LYS A 67 8.93 -5.76 3.96
N GLY A 68 9.59 -6.81 4.47
CA GLY A 68 10.11 -6.80 5.85
C GLY A 68 9.06 -7.06 6.93
N THR A 69 7.83 -7.45 6.57
CA THR A 69 6.82 -7.95 7.51
C THR A 69 6.62 -9.46 7.39
N GLY A 70 6.63 -10.14 8.54
CA GLY A 70 6.43 -11.59 8.66
C GLY A 70 7.67 -12.45 8.39
N LYS A 71 7.77 -13.58 9.11
CA LYS A 71 8.59 -14.74 8.72
C LYS A 71 7.67 -15.77 8.07
N GLY A 72 7.98 -16.27 6.88
CA GLY A 72 7.19 -17.33 6.22
C GLY A 72 5.92 -16.84 5.51
N ARG A 73 4.80 -17.58 5.64
CA ARG A 73 3.55 -17.41 4.86
C ARG A 73 2.66 -16.22 5.28
N GLY A 74 3.01 -15.47 6.32
CA GLY A 74 2.25 -14.30 6.80
C GLY A 74 2.92 -12.98 6.46
N LYS A 75 3.02 -12.62 5.18
CA LYS A 75 3.52 -11.29 4.78
C LYS A 75 2.44 -10.25 5.03
N GLY A 76 2.84 -9.12 5.63
CA GLY A 76 1.93 -8.00 5.78
C GLY A 76 1.53 -7.45 4.42
N ARG A 77 0.33 -6.88 4.33
CA ARG A 77 -0.24 -6.33 3.10
C ARG A 77 -1.07 -5.10 3.37
N ILE A 78 -1.05 -4.17 2.43
CA ILE A 78 -1.90 -2.99 2.41
C ILE A 78 -3.05 -3.27 1.44
N ILE A 79 -4.27 -3.07 1.90
CA ILE A 79 -5.47 -3.17 1.07
C ILE A 79 -5.96 -1.77 0.75
N TYR A 80 -6.27 -1.53 -0.53
CA TYR A 80 -6.70 -0.23 -1.03
C TYR A 80 -7.70 -0.36 -2.18
N GLU A 81 -8.36 0.75 -2.48
CA GLU A 81 -9.20 0.92 -3.65
C GLU A 81 -8.58 1.94 -4.60
N LYS A 82 -8.71 1.69 -5.90
CA LYS A 82 -8.39 2.67 -6.95
C LYS A 82 -9.66 3.48 -7.23
N GLY A 83 -9.68 4.72 -6.76
CA GLY A 83 -10.77 5.67 -6.99
C GLY A 83 -10.86 6.11 -8.45
N LYS A 84 -12.01 6.66 -8.82
CA LYS A 84 -12.31 7.08 -10.21
C LYS A 84 -11.38 8.17 -10.74
N ASP A 85 -10.84 8.99 -9.84
CA ASP A 85 -9.96 10.11 -10.17
C ASP A 85 -8.47 9.72 -10.16
N GLY A 86 -8.17 8.41 -10.14
CA GLY A 86 -6.81 7.90 -9.96
C GLY A 86 -6.31 7.96 -8.52
N ILE A 87 -7.12 8.45 -7.57
CA ILE A 87 -6.76 8.50 -6.14
C ILE A 87 -6.76 7.08 -5.56
N ILE A 88 -5.70 6.72 -4.84
CA ILE A 88 -5.61 5.47 -4.10
C ILE A 88 -6.11 5.70 -2.67
N LYS A 89 -7.11 4.93 -2.22
CA LYS A 89 -7.62 5.03 -0.85
C LYS A 89 -7.24 3.78 -0.05
N ILE A 90 -6.45 3.96 1.00
CA ILE A 90 -6.07 2.84 1.87
C ILE A 90 -7.27 2.45 2.76
N ILE A 91 -7.58 1.16 2.80
CA ILE A 91 -8.68 0.61 3.58
C ILE A 91 -8.15 0.04 4.90
N GLU A 92 -7.09 -0.75 4.83
CA GLU A 92 -6.60 -1.56 5.94
C GLU A 92 -5.16 -2.01 5.73
N ILE A 93 -4.44 -2.20 6.84
CA ILE A 93 -3.12 -2.83 6.89
C ILE A 93 -3.25 -4.14 7.66
N LEU A 94 -2.89 -5.24 7.01
CA LEU A 94 -2.83 -6.55 7.63
C LEU A 94 -1.38 -6.90 7.90
N THR A 95 -1.02 -7.22 9.14
CA THR A 95 0.36 -7.57 9.52
C THR A 95 0.56 -9.05 9.83
N ASP A 96 -0.52 -9.83 9.93
CA ASP A 96 -0.46 -11.26 10.22
C ASP A 96 -1.69 -11.99 9.65
N HIS A 97 -1.52 -13.27 9.29
CA HIS A 97 -2.62 -14.20 9.01
C HIS A 97 -2.69 -15.19 10.18
N ASN A 98 -3.24 -14.78 11.31
CA ASN A 98 -3.82 -15.75 12.22
C ASN A 98 -5.25 -16.00 11.74
N TYR A 99 -5.41 -17.04 10.91
CA TYR A 99 -6.71 -17.64 10.61
C TYR A 99 -7.26 -18.34 11.84
#